data_AF-A0A954V1P9-F1
#
_entry.id   AF-A0A954V1P9-F1
#
_cell.length_a   1.000
_cell.length_b   1.000
_cell.length_c   1.000
_cell.angle_alpha   90.00
_cell.angle_beta   90.00
_cell.angle_gamma   90.00
#
_symmetry.space_group_name_H-M   'P 1'
#
loop_
_entity.id
_entity.type
_entity.pdbx_description
1 polymer ?
#
loop_
_entity_poly.entity_id
_entity_poly.type
_entity_poly.pdbx_seq_one_letter_code
_entity_poly.pdbx_strand_id
1 'polypeptide(L)'
;MMRTLIARWNLFWFDPRPRAALTLPRVAICLVAALWFVSFWSSAPAWLAADGLLAQPLSKRMLATDQIAEWQVWSPLWFIQSPSLLYGWLAAGVVLCLVAASGLGGRLSLAALLLWVIAWANRVVVLSGLVEPTLVACLGYLVVEPGLPLWNRSPSASAKWTAGVARRLLQTHCWLLIAAGLLSQLGGLVWWRGEGVWWLAAAGRSNLFSIEQLRGHPLVVNSLSH
;
A
#
# COMPACT_ATOMS: atom_id res chain seq x y z
N MET A 1 24.68 -27.14 15.70
CA MET A 1 24.00 -26.61 14.50
C MET A 1 22.62 -25.99 14.80
N MET A 2 21.71 -26.68 15.51
CA MET A 2 20.37 -26.10 15.80
C MET A 2 20.42 -24.85 16.70
N ARG A 3 21.24 -24.87 17.77
CA ARG A 3 21.43 -23.70 18.66
C ARG A 3 21.95 -22.46 17.93
N THR A 4 22.90 -22.64 17.00
CA THR A 4 23.45 -21.55 16.20
C THR A 4 22.44 -21.00 15.19
N LEU A 5 21.56 -21.84 14.65
CA LEU A 5 20.46 -21.40 13.78
C LEU A 5 19.44 -20.55 14.55
N ILE A 6 19.01 -21.00 15.72
CA ILE A 6 18.07 -20.26 16.60
C ILE A 6 18.68 -18.92 17.02
N ALA A 7 19.96 -18.89 17.39
CA ALA A 7 20.64 -17.65 17.76
C ALA A 7 20.68 -16.65 16.59
N ARG A 8 20.99 -17.11 15.36
CA ARG A 8 20.99 -16.25 14.16
C ARG A 8 19.59 -15.78 13.78
N TRP A 9 18.58 -16.64 13.93
CA TRP A 9 17.18 -16.28 13.71
C TRP A 9 16.73 -15.17 14.66
N ASN A 10 17.04 -15.33 15.95
CA ASN A 10 16.72 -14.33 16.95
C ASN A 10 17.47 -13.01 16.71
N LEU A 11 18.75 -13.09 16.35
CA LEU A 11 19.52 -11.91 15.98
C LEU A 11 18.93 -11.23 14.74
N PHE A 12 18.50 -11.98 13.73
CA PHE A 12 17.91 -11.41 12.53
C PHE A 12 16.68 -10.56 12.86
N TRP A 13 15.74 -11.08 13.65
CA TRP A 13 14.48 -10.42 13.98
C TRP A 13 14.58 -9.38 15.09
N PHE A 14 15.31 -9.67 16.15
CA PHE A 14 15.24 -8.92 17.42
C PHE A 14 16.47 -8.06 17.72
N ASP A 15 17.45 -7.98 16.81
CA ASP A 15 18.59 -7.06 16.92
C ASP A 15 18.10 -5.61 17.12
N PRO A 16 18.39 -4.97 18.27
CA PRO A 16 17.93 -3.61 18.55
C PRO A 16 18.45 -2.62 17.53
N ARG A 17 17.56 -1.81 16.96
CA ARG A 17 17.92 -0.79 15.97
C ARG A 17 17.48 0.61 16.40
N PRO A 18 18.19 1.66 15.96
CA PRO A 18 17.75 3.03 16.18
C PRO A 18 16.39 3.25 15.53
N ARG A 19 15.46 3.88 16.26
CA ARG A 19 14.11 4.19 15.76
C ARG A 19 14.13 5.10 14.54
N ALA A 20 15.16 5.95 14.42
CA ALA A 20 15.36 6.84 13.28
C ALA A 20 15.37 6.09 11.93
N ALA A 21 15.81 4.82 11.92
CA ALA A 21 15.87 3.98 10.74
C ALA A 21 14.51 3.74 10.06
N LEU A 22 13.41 3.91 10.79
CA LEU A 22 12.04 3.73 10.27
C LEU A 22 11.39 5.06 9.84
N THR A 23 12.02 6.20 10.10
CA THR A 23 11.46 7.52 9.76
C THR A 23 11.29 7.68 8.25
N LEU A 24 12.33 7.38 7.46
CA LEU A 24 12.26 7.48 6.01
C LEU A 24 11.26 6.47 5.41
N PRO A 25 11.30 5.17 5.77
CA PRO A 25 10.26 4.22 5.34
C PRO A 25 8.84 4.69 5.69
N ARG A 26 8.60 5.17 6.92
CA ARG A 26 7.29 5.70 7.32
C ARG A 26 6.83 6.80 6.38
N VAL A 27 7.67 7.82 6.16
CA VAL A 27 7.34 8.96 5.31
C VAL A 27 7.05 8.48 3.89
N ALA A 28 7.91 7.64 3.30
CA ALA A 28 7.71 7.10 1.96
C ALA A 28 6.38 6.33 1.84
N ILE A 29 6.10 5.42 2.77
CA ILE A 29 4.86 4.62 2.77
C ILE A 29 3.62 5.51 2.93
N CYS A 30 3.67 6.50 3.83
CA CYS A 30 2.56 7.44 4.02
C CYS A 30 2.35 8.34 2.80
N LEU A 31 3.42 8.74 2.10
CA LEU A 31 3.30 9.51 0.85
C LEU A 31 2.73 8.65 -0.28
N VAL A 32 3.11 7.38 -0.38
CA VAL A 32 2.49 6.44 -1.34
C VAL A 32 1.01 6.27 -1.03
N ALA A 33 0.63 6.14 0.25
CA ALA A 33 -0.78 6.09 0.65
C ALA A 33 -1.54 7.38 0.30
N ALA A 34 -0.92 8.56 0.49
CA ALA A 34 -1.51 9.83 0.10
C ALA A 34 -1.74 9.92 -1.42
N LEU A 35 -0.74 9.55 -2.22
CA LEU A 35 -0.85 9.48 -3.68
C LEU A 35 -1.93 8.48 -4.11
N TRP A 36 -2.05 7.37 -3.40
CA TRP A 36 -3.11 6.39 -3.63
C TRP A 36 -4.50 6.98 -3.39
N PHE A 37 -4.74 7.70 -2.29
CA PHE A 37 -6.02 8.40 -2.09
C PHE A 37 -6.27 9.47 -3.17
N VAL A 38 -5.27 10.28 -3.51
CA VAL A 38 -5.37 11.31 -4.57
C VAL A 38 -5.66 10.69 -5.93
N SER A 39 -5.14 9.49 -6.22
CA SER A 39 -5.38 8.80 -7.49
C SER A 39 -6.86 8.49 -7.78
N PHE A 40 -7.67 8.39 -6.72
CA PHE A 40 -9.11 8.16 -6.84
C PHE A 40 -9.92 9.45 -6.88
N TRP A 41 -9.30 10.62 -6.77
CA TRP A 41 -10.03 11.88 -6.63
C TRP A 41 -10.98 12.15 -7.80
N SER A 42 -10.51 12.00 -9.04
CA SER A 42 -11.35 12.26 -10.22
C SER A 42 -12.37 11.16 -10.51
N SER A 43 -12.12 9.93 -10.07
CA SER A 43 -12.87 8.75 -10.51
C SER A 43 -13.81 8.19 -9.44
N ALA A 44 -13.56 8.46 -8.15
CA ALA A 44 -14.29 7.85 -7.05
C ALA A 44 -15.82 8.01 -7.14
N PRO A 45 -16.40 9.18 -7.47
CA PRO A 45 -17.86 9.29 -7.58
C PRO A 45 -18.43 8.46 -8.73
N ALA A 46 -17.79 8.48 -9.91
CA ALA A 46 -18.23 7.72 -11.07
C ALA A 46 -18.25 6.21 -10.81
N TRP A 47 -17.40 5.74 -9.90
CA TRP A 47 -17.39 4.35 -9.47
C TRP A 47 -18.31 4.06 -8.28
N LEU A 48 -18.30 4.88 -7.23
CA LEU A 48 -18.78 4.48 -5.90
C LEU A 48 -20.02 5.24 -5.41
N ALA A 49 -20.42 6.32 -6.08
CA ALA A 49 -21.64 7.06 -5.72
C ALA A 49 -22.90 6.22 -5.96
N ALA A 50 -24.07 6.75 -5.55
CA ALA A 50 -25.36 6.05 -5.68
C ALA A 50 -25.67 5.60 -7.13
N ASP A 51 -25.28 6.41 -8.11
CA ASP A 51 -25.41 6.21 -9.55
C ASP A 51 -24.12 5.70 -10.22
N GLY A 52 -23.09 5.39 -9.43
CA GLY A 52 -21.80 4.91 -9.92
C GLY A 52 -21.83 3.48 -10.44
N LEU A 53 -20.84 3.13 -11.26
CA LEU A 53 -20.71 1.79 -11.86
C LEU A 53 -20.59 0.65 -10.85
N LEU A 54 -20.03 0.93 -9.67
CA LEU A 54 -19.89 0.04 -8.52
C LEU A 54 -20.68 0.60 -7.33
N ALA A 55 -21.93 0.99 -7.59
CA ALA A 55 -22.88 1.32 -6.55
C ALA A 55 -22.98 0.19 -5.52
N GLN A 56 -23.31 0.56 -4.29
CA GLN A 56 -23.30 -0.33 -3.12
C GLN A 56 -23.98 -1.69 -3.33
N PRO A 57 -25.19 -1.77 -3.93
CA PRO A 57 -25.87 -3.06 -4.11
C PRO A 57 -25.13 -4.00 -5.05
N LEU A 58 -24.52 -3.46 -6.12
CA LEU A 58 -23.75 -4.26 -7.06
C LEU A 58 -22.43 -4.73 -6.45
N SER A 59 -21.72 -3.86 -5.73
CA SER A 59 -20.46 -4.25 -5.06
C SER A 59 -20.67 -5.36 -4.03
N LYS A 60 -21.76 -5.33 -3.26
CA LYS A 60 -22.12 -6.41 -2.32
C LYS A 60 -22.34 -7.75 -3.06
N ARG A 61 -23.08 -7.73 -4.18
CA ARG A 61 -23.31 -8.92 -5.01
C ARG A 61 -22.00 -9.46 -5.60
N MET A 62 -21.14 -8.58 -6.12
CA MET A 62 -19.85 -9.00 -6.72
C MET A 62 -18.89 -9.60 -5.69
N LEU A 63 -18.87 -9.07 -4.47
CA LEU A 63 -18.04 -9.61 -3.39
C LEU A 63 -18.61 -10.88 -2.77
N ALA A 64 -19.77 -11.37 -3.25
CA ALA A 64 -20.47 -12.50 -2.68
C ALA A 64 -20.56 -12.40 -1.15
N THR A 65 -20.90 -11.21 -0.62
CA THR A 65 -21.05 -11.01 0.84
C THR A 65 -22.11 -11.93 1.45
N ASP A 66 -22.92 -12.61 0.65
CA ASP A 66 -23.84 -13.64 1.11
C ASP A 66 -23.10 -14.92 1.59
N GLN A 67 -21.85 -15.14 1.17
CA GLN A 67 -20.98 -16.25 1.58
C GLN A 67 -19.84 -15.82 2.52
N ILE A 68 -19.54 -14.52 2.57
CA ILE A 68 -18.46 -13.94 3.37
C ILE A 68 -19.08 -13.15 4.51
N ALA A 69 -18.68 -13.42 5.75
CA ALA A 69 -19.25 -12.72 6.89
C ALA A 69 -18.98 -11.22 6.81
N GLU A 70 -19.99 -10.38 7.06
CA GLU A 70 -19.91 -8.92 6.84
C GLU A 70 -18.74 -8.25 7.58
N TRP A 71 -18.31 -8.80 8.71
CA TRP A 71 -17.16 -8.30 9.47
C TRP A 71 -15.82 -8.42 8.73
N GLN A 72 -15.71 -9.36 7.78
CA GLN A 72 -14.51 -9.56 6.96
C GLN A 72 -14.35 -8.48 5.89
N VAL A 73 -15.45 -7.82 5.50
CA VAL A 73 -15.48 -6.76 4.47
C VAL A 73 -15.86 -5.41 5.11
N TRP A 74 -15.47 -5.22 6.38
CA TRP A 74 -15.83 -4.03 7.13
C TRP A 74 -15.34 -2.75 6.44
N SER A 75 -16.27 -1.81 6.23
CA SER A 75 -15.96 -0.46 5.77
C SER A 75 -17.11 0.50 6.11
N PRO A 76 -16.86 1.65 6.76
CA PRO A 76 -17.88 2.68 6.94
C PRO A 76 -18.36 3.28 5.60
N LEU A 77 -17.61 3.10 4.51
CA LEU A 77 -18.00 3.54 3.17
C LEU A 77 -19.23 2.79 2.63
N TRP A 78 -19.62 1.66 3.24
CA TRP A 78 -20.88 1.01 2.94
C TRP A 78 -22.09 1.89 3.27
N PHE A 79 -21.95 2.90 4.13
CA PHE A 79 -23.04 3.82 4.48
C PHE A 79 -22.96 5.14 3.70
N ILE A 80 -21.97 5.30 2.82
CA ILE A 80 -21.71 6.55 2.10
C ILE A 80 -22.10 6.38 0.63
N GLN A 81 -23.07 7.15 0.18
CA GLN A 81 -23.52 7.18 -1.22
C GLN A 81 -23.39 8.57 -1.87
N SER A 82 -23.19 9.63 -1.07
CA SER A 82 -23.03 10.99 -1.56
C SER A 82 -21.61 11.25 -2.08
N PRO A 83 -21.45 11.81 -3.29
CA PRO A 83 -20.14 12.20 -3.82
C PRO A 83 -19.34 13.11 -2.87
N SER A 84 -20.01 14.06 -2.22
CA SER A 84 -19.38 15.00 -1.28
C SER A 84 -18.72 14.29 -0.08
N LEU A 85 -19.37 13.26 0.46
CA LEU A 85 -18.84 12.44 1.55
C LEU A 85 -17.68 11.55 1.09
N LEU A 86 -17.69 11.07 -0.16
CA LEU A 86 -16.55 10.34 -0.73
C LEU A 86 -15.33 11.26 -0.86
N TYR A 87 -15.50 12.49 -1.36
CA TYR A 87 -14.43 13.48 -1.39
C TYR A 87 -13.92 13.82 0.01
N GLY A 88 -14.83 13.97 0.98
CA GLY A 88 -14.47 14.15 2.39
C GLY A 88 -13.63 13.00 2.94
N TRP A 89 -14.00 11.76 2.61
CA TRP A 89 -13.24 10.57 2.99
C TRP A 89 -11.82 10.54 2.41
N LEU A 90 -11.69 10.84 1.11
CA LEU A 90 -10.39 10.92 0.43
C LEU A 90 -9.52 12.04 1.01
N ALA A 91 -10.10 13.23 1.22
CA ALA A 91 -9.40 14.37 1.80
C ALA A 91 -8.91 14.05 3.23
N ALA A 92 -9.78 13.47 4.06
CA ALA A 92 -9.42 13.02 5.40
C ALA A 92 -8.30 11.96 5.37
N GLY A 93 -8.35 11.03 4.41
CA GLY A 93 -7.30 10.04 4.18
C GLY A 93 -5.95 10.68 3.85
N VAL A 94 -5.93 11.66 2.94
CA VAL A 94 -4.71 12.42 2.59
C VAL A 94 -4.16 13.18 3.81
N VAL A 95 -5.02 13.88 4.56
CA VAL A 95 -4.60 14.60 5.78
C VAL A 95 -4.01 13.63 6.80
N LEU A 96 -4.65 12.48 7.02
CA LEU A 96 -4.18 11.45 7.94
C LEU A 96 -2.83 10.86 7.51
N CYS A 97 -2.60 10.71 6.19
CA CYS A 97 -1.29 10.34 5.64
C CYS A 97 -0.21 11.38 5.99
N LEU A 98 -0.50 12.67 5.84
CA LEU A 98 0.46 13.75 6.17
C LEU A 98 0.76 13.81 7.66
N VAL A 99 -0.27 13.67 8.51
CA VAL A 99 -0.12 13.57 9.97
C VAL A 99 0.76 12.38 10.34
N ALA A 100 0.48 11.19 9.83
CA ALA A 100 1.27 9.99 10.07
C ALA A 100 2.72 10.12 9.53
N ALA A 101 2.91 10.70 8.34
CA ALA A 101 4.23 10.94 7.73
C ALA A 101 5.10 11.82 8.64
N SER A 102 4.53 12.92 9.15
CA SER A 102 5.21 13.84 10.06
C SER A 102 5.60 13.19 11.40
N GLY A 103 4.91 12.11 11.79
CA GLY A 103 5.08 11.41 13.06
C GLY A 103 4.24 12.01 14.19
N LEU A 104 3.33 12.95 13.90
CA LEU A 104 2.29 13.40 14.83
C LEU A 104 1.43 12.18 15.23
N GLY A 105 1.16 12.01 16.53
CA GLY A 105 0.34 10.91 17.06
C GLY A 105 1.02 9.53 17.12
N GLY A 106 2.22 9.39 16.56
CA GLY A 106 3.04 8.18 16.64
C GLY A 106 2.31 6.91 16.19
N ARG A 107 2.05 5.98 17.11
CA ARG A 107 1.35 4.73 16.80
C ARG A 107 -0.13 4.94 16.49
N LEU A 108 -0.78 5.89 17.15
CA LEU A 108 -2.22 6.10 17.02
C LEU A 108 -2.59 6.64 15.63
N SER A 109 -1.80 7.57 15.09
CA SER A 109 -2.02 8.07 13.73
C SER A 109 -1.81 6.99 12.66
N LEU A 110 -0.82 6.12 12.83
CA LEU A 110 -0.61 4.98 11.92
C LEU A 110 -1.70 3.91 12.05
N ALA A 111 -2.19 3.64 13.25
CA ALA A 111 -3.30 2.71 13.46
C ALA A 111 -4.61 3.26 12.86
N ALA A 112 -4.88 4.55 13.05
CA ALA A 112 -5.99 5.23 12.40
C ALA A 112 -5.85 5.18 10.87
N LEU A 113 -4.65 5.46 10.34
CA LEU A 113 -4.39 5.39 8.91
C LEU A 113 -4.55 3.98 8.35
N LEU A 114 -4.07 2.96 9.07
CA LEU A 114 -4.25 1.56 8.71
C LEU A 114 -5.74 1.20 8.59
N LEU A 115 -6.55 1.59 9.58
CA LEU A 115 -8.00 1.36 9.54
C LEU A 115 -8.66 2.12 8.38
N TRP A 116 -8.21 3.35 8.10
CA TRP A 116 -8.71 4.15 6.97
C TRP A 116 -8.38 3.50 5.61
N VAL A 117 -7.16 2.98 5.47
CA VAL A 117 -6.71 2.24 4.28
C VAL A 117 -7.50 0.95 4.13
N ILE A 118 -7.67 0.14 5.19
CA ILE A 118 -8.48 -1.10 5.16
C ILE A 118 -9.94 -0.81 4.80
N ALA A 119 -10.52 0.25 5.34
CA ALA A 119 -11.87 0.67 5.01
C ALA A 119 -12.00 1.04 3.53
N TRP A 120 -11.06 1.81 2.98
CA TRP A 120 -11.06 2.18 1.56
C TRP A 120 -10.86 0.97 0.66
N ALA A 121 -9.81 0.19 0.93
CA ALA A 121 -9.45 -1.09 0.34
C ALA A 121 -10.67 -2.01 0.13
N ASN A 122 -11.38 -2.33 1.21
CA ASN A 122 -12.57 -3.19 1.19
C ASN A 122 -13.70 -2.63 0.31
N ARG A 123 -13.76 -1.31 0.08
CA ARG A 123 -14.76 -0.69 -0.80
C ARG A 123 -14.33 -0.71 -2.27
N VAL A 124 -13.03 -0.64 -2.55
CA VAL A 124 -12.46 -0.53 -3.90
C VAL A 124 -11.81 -1.81 -4.41
N VAL A 125 -12.11 -2.98 -3.86
CA VAL A 125 -11.49 -4.29 -4.20
C VAL A 125 -11.33 -4.55 -5.71
N VAL A 126 -12.31 -4.16 -6.53
CA VAL A 126 -12.25 -4.37 -8.00
C VAL A 126 -11.32 -3.38 -8.70
N LEU A 127 -11.07 -2.23 -8.08
CA LEU A 127 -10.21 -1.16 -8.58
C LEU A 127 -8.82 -1.16 -7.92
N SER A 128 -8.64 -1.93 -6.85
CA SER A 128 -7.40 -2.02 -6.11
C SER A 128 -6.49 -3.07 -6.72
N GLY A 129 -5.21 -2.69 -6.86
CA GLY A 129 -4.16 -3.60 -7.29
C GLY A 129 -3.31 -4.04 -6.09
N LEU A 130 -2.09 -4.49 -6.38
CA LEU A 130 -1.09 -4.93 -5.38
C LEU A 130 -0.72 -3.84 -4.36
N VAL A 131 -1.05 -2.58 -4.63
CA VAL A 131 -0.80 -1.43 -3.75
C VAL A 131 -1.49 -1.61 -2.39
N GLU A 132 -2.74 -2.06 -2.39
CA GLU A 132 -3.54 -2.19 -1.17
C GLU A 132 -2.92 -3.16 -0.14
N PRO A 133 -2.74 -4.46 -0.45
CA PRO A 133 -2.20 -5.40 0.53
C PRO A 133 -0.79 -5.00 0.98
N THR A 134 -0.01 -4.39 0.09
CA THR A 134 1.32 -3.84 0.41
C THR A 134 1.22 -2.70 1.42
N LEU A 135 0.32 -1.73 1.21
CA LEU A 135 0.10 -0.62 2.13
C LEU A 135 -0.41 -1.10 3.49
N VAL A 136 -1.40 -2.00 3.52
CA VAL A 136 -1.94 -2.57 4.76
C VAL A 136 -0.85 -3.26 5.57
N ALA A 137 -0.05 -4.14 4.93
CA ALA A 137 1.05 -4.82 5.60
C ALA A 137 2.11 -3.84 6.11
N CYS A 138 2.57 -2.91 5.27
CA CYS A 138 3.60 -1.94 5.62
C CYS A 138 3.16 -1.01 6.75
N LEU A 139 1.93 -0.51 6.73
CA LEU A 139 1.37 0.30 7.82
C LEU A 139 1.23 -0.53 9.09
N GLY A 140 0.77 -1.78 9.00
CA GLY A 140 0.72 -2.71 10.14
C GLY A 140 2.09 -2.90 10.80
N TYR A 141 3.16 -3.05 10.01
CA TYR A 141 4.52 -3.14 10.55
C TYR A 141 4.98 -1.84 11.21
N LEU A 142 4.60 -0.68 10.66
CA LEU A 142 4.93 0.62 11.26
C LEU A 142 4.11 0.93 12.52
N VAL A 143 2.94 0.32 12.72
CA VAL A 143 2.21 0.39 14.01
C VAL A 143 3.03 -0.25 15.14
N VAL A 144 3.79 -1.31 14.85
CA VAL A 144 4.70 -1.93 15.84
C VAL A 144 5.77 -0.92 16.30
N GLU A 145 6.39 -0.20 15.37
CA GLU A 145 7.33 0.88 15.70
C GLU A 145 7.25 2.03 14.68
N PRO A 146 6.73 3.21 15.07
CA PRO A 146 6.49 4.32 14.15
C PRO A 146 7.77 5.06 13.74
N GLY A 147 8.91 4.81 14.39
CA GLY A 147 10.13 5.61 14.22
C GLY A 147 10.06 6.96 14.94
N LEU A 148 10.83 7.94 14.48
CA LEU A 148 10.91 9.27 15.09
C LEU A 148 10.08 10.31 14.32
N PRO A 149 9.47 11.31 15.00
CA PRO A 149 8.88 12.44 14.31
C PRO A 149 9.90 13.22 13.48
N LEU A 150 9.47 13.84 12.38
CA LEU A 150 10.37 14.55 11.44
C LEU A 150 11.15 15.70 12.09
N TRP A 151 10.55 16.37 13.08
CA TRP A 151 11.20 17.45 13.83
C TRP A 151 12.15 16.95 14.92
N ASN A 152 12.12 15.66 15.29
CA ASN A 152 13.00 15.11 16.30
C ASN A 152 14.22 14.44 15.66
N ARG A 153 15.30 15.20 15.53
CA ARG A 153 16.58 14.73 15.00
C ARG A 153 17.54 14.21 16.08
N SER A 154 17.05 13.96 17.31
CA SER A 154 17.96 13.57 18.38
C SER A 154 18.72 12.28 18.02
N PRO A 155 20.06 12.35 17.87
CA PRO A 155 20.87 11.21 17.47
C PRO A 155 20.91 10.12 18.56
N SER A 156 20.50 10.44 19.79
CA SER A 156 20.47 9.53 20.93
C SER A 156 19.21 8.66 21.02
N ALA A 157 18.42 8.53 19.95
CA ALA A 157 17.22 7.71 19.99
C ALA A 157 17.56 6.26 20.34
N SER A 158 17.20 5.87 21.57
CA SER A 158 17.47 4.55 22.14
C SER A 158 17.14 3.44 21.15
N ALA A 159 18.07 2.53 20.91
CA ALA A 159 17.82 1.36 20.10
C ALA A 159 16.68 0.52 20.72
N LYS A 160 15.77 0.03 19.88
CA LYS A 160 14.66 -0.82 20.30
C LYS A 160 14.60 -2.08 19.43
N TRP A 161 14.31 -3.23 20.04
CA TRP A 161 14.10 -4.48 19.30
C TRP A 161 12.87 -4.39 18.40
N THR A 162 11.83 -3.65 18.78
CA THR A 162 10.63 -3.40 17.96
C THR A 162 10.97 -2.69 16.66
N ALA A 163 11.94 -1.77 16.69
CA ALA A 163 12.44 -1.10 15.49
C ALA A 163 13.19 -2.08 14.56
N GLY A 164 13.92 -3.02 15.15
CA GLY A 164 14.55 -4.14 14.43
C GLY A 164 13.51 -4.99 13.71
N VAL A 165 12.52 -5.50 14.46
CA VAL A 165 11.44 -6.34 13.93
C VAL A 165 10.67 -5.64 12.81
N ALA A 166 10.17 -4.41 13.04
CA ALA A 166 9.41 -3.68 12.03
C ALA A 166 10.23 -3.42 10.75
N ARG A 167 11.51 -3.08 10.88
CA ARG A 167 12.41 -2.90 9.72
C ARG A 167 12.58 -4.20 8.95
N ARG A 168 12.77 -5.32 9.64
CA ARG A 168 12.94 -6.64 9.01
C ARG A 168 11.66 -7.09 8.33
N LEU A 169 10.49 -6.89 8.94
CA LEU A 169 9.20 -7.17 8.31
C LEU A 169 9.03 -6.40 7.00
N LEU A 170 9.32 -5.09 6.99
CA LEU A 170 9.30 -4.27 5.78
C LEU A 170 10.27 -4.80 4.70
N GLN A 171 11.51 -5.10 5.09
CA GLN A 171 12.52 -5.63 4.16
C GLN A 171 12.11 -6.98 3.57
N THR A 172 11.71 -7.93 4.41
CA THR A 172 11.27 -9.26 3.99
C THR A 172 10.03 -9.16 3.11
N HIS A 173 9.05 -8.34 3.45
CA HIS A 173 7.85 -8.16 2.63
C HIS A 173 8.18 -7.57 1.26
N CYS A 174 9.05 -6.57 1.19
CA CYS A 174 9.52 -6.00 -0.07
C CYS A 174 10.23 -7.05 -0.95
N TRP A 175 11.13 -7.84 -0.35
CA TRP A 175 11.79 -8.94 -1.06
C TRP A 175 10.82 -10.02 -1.54
N LEU A 176 9.80 -10.35 -0.75
CA LEU A 176 8.76 -11.30 -1.15
C LEU A 176 7.95 -10.78 -2.34
N LEU A 177 7.59 -9.50 -2.37
CA LEU A 177 6.90 -8.89 -3.51
C LEU A 177 7.76 -8.88 -4.77
N ILE A 178 9.05 -8.53 -4.64
CA ILE A 178 10.00 -8.57 -5.76
C ILE A 178 10.16 -10.00 -6.27
N ALA A 179 10.37 -10.97 -5.38
CA ALA A 179 10.51 -12.37 -5.74
C ALA A 179 9.24 -12.92 -6.41
N ALA A 180 8.06 -12.63 -5.85
CA ALA A 180 6.78 -13.03 -6.44
C ALA A 180 6.57 -12.44 -7.83
N GLY A 181 6.89 -11.14 -8.00
CA GLY A 181 6.85 -10.48 -9.30
C GLY A 181 7.78 -11.13 -10.31
N LEU A 182 9.05 -11.33 -9.96
CA LEU A 182 10.04 -11.97 -10.83
C LEU A 182 9.66 -13.41 -11.19
N LEU A 183 9.24 -14.21 -10.21
CA LEU A 183 8.80 -15.59 -10.45
C LEU A 183 7.54 -15.64 -11.33
N SER A 184 6.60 -14.70 -11.14
CA SER A 184 5.43 -14.56 -11.99
C SER A 184 5.82 -14.20 -13.43
N GLN A 185 6.83 -13.36 -13.61
CA GLN A 185 7.37 -13.02 -14.93
C GLN A 185 8.02 -14.24 -15.60
N LEU A 186 8.88 -14.96 -14.87
CA LEU A 186 9.57 -16.16 -15.38
C LEU A 186 8.59 -17.26 -15.81
N GLY A 187 7.43 -17.37 -15.15
CA GLY A 187 6.42 -18.37 -15.47
C GLY A 187 5.61 -18.10 -16.75
N GLY A 188 5.62 -16.87 -17.29
CA GLY A 188 4.75 -16.47 -18.40
C GLY A 188 5.50 -16.31 -19.72
N LEU A 189 5.06 -17.03 -20.78
CA LEU A 189 5.59 -16.87 -22.14
C LEU A 189 5.50 -15.42 -22.65
N VAL A 190 4.51 -14.66 -22.18
CA VAL A 190 4.29 -13.25 -22.54
C VAL A 190 5.51 -12.37 -22.20
N TRP A 191 6.24 -12.69 -21.12
CA TRP A 191 7.41 -11.92 -20.70
C TRP A 191 8.64 -12.27 -21.54
N TRP A 192 8.83 -13.57 -21.83
CA TRP A 192 9.92 -14.04 -22.68
C TRP A 192 9.82 -13.58 -24.13
N ARG A 193 8.60 -13.28 -24.61
CA ARG A 193 8.37 -12.72 -25.95
C ARG A 193 8.41 -11.19 -26.00
N GLY A 194 8.65 -10.52 -24.87
CA GLY A 194 8.62 -9.05 -24.77
C GLY A 194 7.21 -8.44 -24.78
N GLU A 195 6.16 -9.23 -25.03
CA GLU A 195 4.77 -8.80 -25.02
C GLU A 195 4.37 -8.22 -23.66
N GLY A 196 4.85 -8.77 -22.54
CA GLY A 196 4.54 -8.28 -21.19
C GLY A 196 5.01 -6.84 -20.96
N VAL A 197 6.19 -6.49 -21.47
CA VAL A 197 6.72 -5.11 -21.43
C VAL A 197 5.89 -4.20 -22.32
N TRP A 198 5.52 -4.69 -23.51
CA TRP A 198 4.62 -3.96 -24.40
C TRP A 198 3.26 -3.71 -23.76
N TRP A 199 2.67 -4.71 -23.07
CA TRP A 199 1.42 -4.56 -22.33
C TRP A 199 1.56 -3.54 -21.21
N LEU A 200 2.66 -3.54 -20.46
CA LEU A 200 2.91 -2.48 -19.47
C LEU A 200 2.94 -1.09 -20.14
N ALA A 201 3.69 -0.93 -21.24
CA ALA A 201 3.78 0.34 -21.96
C ALA A 201 2.46 0.77 -22.62
N ALA A 202 1.68 -0.19 -23.14
CA ALA A 202 0.46 0.05 -23.89
C ALA A 202 -0.79 0.17 -23.01
N ALA A 203 -0.84 -0.57 -21.89
CA ALA A 203 -1.90 -0.53 -20.89
C ALA A 203 -1.64 0.53 -19.81
N GLY A 204 -0.88 1.58 -20.15
CA GLY A 204 -0.24 2.60 -19.29
C GLY A 204 -1.12 3.45 -18.38
N ARG A 205 -2.21 2.91 -17.87
CA ARG A 205 -3.10 3.48 -16.86
C ARG A 205 -3.04 2.60 -15.61
N SER A 206 -2.16 2.96 -14.69
CA SER A 206 -2.44 2.70 -13.29
C SER A 206 -3.09 3.96 -12.71
N ASN A 207 -3.95 3.81 -11.70
CA ASN A 207 -4.51 4.99 -11.03
C ASN A 207 -3.40 5.89 -10.47
N LEU A 208 -2.26 5.31 -10.04
CA LEU A 208 -1.13 6.05 -9.44
C LEU A 208 -0.24 6.80 -10.45
N PHE A 209 0.11 6.14 -11.55
CA PHE A 209 1.02 6.67 -12.56
C PHE A 209 0.51 6.33 -13.96
N SER A 210 0.44 7.34 -14.82
CA SER A 210 0.26 7.15 -16.25
C SER A 210 1.62 7.12 -16.93
N ILE A 211 1.82 6.13 -17.80
CA ILE A 211 2.98 6.02 -18.70
C ILE A 211 2.55 6.14 -20.16
N GLU A 212 1.40 6.76 -20.44
CA GLU A 212 0.91 6.97 -21.82
C GLU A 212 1.91 7.70 -22.71
N GLN A 213 2.79 8.52 -22.13
CA GLN A 213 3.87 9.20 -22.85
C GLN A 213 4.86 8.22 -23.50
N LEU A 214 5.11 7.05 -22.89
CA LEU A 214 5.99 6.01 -23.46
C LEU A 214 5.40 5.40 -24.74
N ARG A 215 4.07 5.46 -24.92
CA ARG A 215 3.41 5.01 -26.16
C ARG A 215 3.88 5.79 -27.39
N GLY A 216 4.28 7.05 -27.22
CA GLY A 216 4.81 7.90 -28.29
C GLY A 216 6.26 7.56 -28.69
N HIS A 217 6.94 6.70 -27.94
CA HIS A 217 8.36 6.38 -28.12
C HIS A 217 8.59 4.87 -28.37
N PRO A 218 8.20 4.35 -29.55
CA PRO A 218 8.26 2.92 -29.84
C PRO A 218 9.67 2.32 -29.76
N LEU A 219 10.71 3.12 -30.04
CA LEU A 219 12.10 2.67 -29.89
C LEU A 219 12.49 2.40 -28.43
N VAL A 220 11.99 3.22 -27.49
CA VAL A 220 12.21 3.01 -26.05
C VAL A 220 11.46 1.76 -25.60
N VAL A 221 10.21 1.58 -26.04
CA VAL A 221 9.43 0.38 -25.74
C VAL A 221 10.12 -0.88 -26.29
N ASN A 222 10.62 -0.85 -27.52
CA ASN A 222 11.37 -1.96 -28.12
C ASN A 222 12.68 -2.26 -27.38
N SER A 223 13.39 -1.23 -26.89
CA SER A 223 14.62 -1.43 -26.11
C SER A 223 14.38 -2.03 -24.73
N LEU A 224 13.15 -1.93 -24.21
CA LEU A 224 12.77 -2.52 -22.92
C LEU A 224 12.26 -3.97 -23.09
N SER A 225 11.90 -4.37 -24.31
CA SER A 225 11.34 -5.70 -24.62
C SER A 225 12.35 -6.71 -25.15
N HIS A 226 13.57 -6.27 -25.51
CA HIS A 226 14.66 -7.07 -26.10
C HIS A 226 15.97 -6.83 -25.37
#